data_AF-A0A382H775-F1
#
_entry.id   AF-A0A382H775-F1
#
_cell.length_a   1.000
_cell.length_b   1.000
_cell.length_c   1.000
_cell.angle_alpha   90.00
_cell.angle_beta   90.00
_cell.angle_gamma   90.00
#
_symmetry.space_group_name_H-M   'P 1'
#
loop_
_entity.id
_entity.type
_entity.pdbx_description
1 polymer ?
#
loop_
_entity_poly.entity_id
_entity_poly.type
_entity_poly.pdbx_seq_one_letter_code
_entity_poly.pdbx_strand_id
1 'polypeptide(L)' 'MKQVEVSKIIEPMPASDGAGVKLKRSIGVEPNYFDPFLMLDEFGSENKDDY' A
#
# COMPACT_ATOMS: atom_id res chain seq x y z
N MET A 1 17.26 14.48 21.26
CA MET A 1 16.64 13.58 20.26
C MET A 1 16.50 14.37 18.97
N LYS A 2 16.85 13.80 17.81
CA LYS A 2 16.59 14.47 16.52
C LYS A 2 15.08 14.45 16.26
N GLN A 3 14.53 15.57 15.81
CA GLN A 3 13.14 15.64 15.38
C GLN A 3 13.02 14.90 14.03
N VAL A 4 12.06 13.99 13.93
CA VAL A 4 11.76 13.28 12.67
C VAL A 4 10.72 14.11 11.93
N GLU A 5 11.01 14.42 10.66
CA GLU A 5 10.11 15.14 9.77
C GLU A 5 9.60 14.21 8.67
N VAL A 6 8.37 14.44 8.21
CA VAL A 6 7.78 13.66 7.12
C VAL A 6 8.45 14.06 5.81
N SER A 7 9.09 13.11 5.14
CA SER A 7 9.78 13.35 3.86
C SER A 7 8.86 13.19 2.64
N LYS A 8 7.83 12.34 2.73
CA LYS A 8 6.90 12.04 1.64
C LYS A 8 5.58 11.51 2.19
N ILE A 9 4.48 11.92 1.57
CA ILE A 9 3.16 11.31 1.73
C ILE A 9 2.90 10.50 0.45
N ILE A 10 2.45 9.25 0.61
CA ILE A 10 2.18 8.36 -0.52
C ILE A 10 0.68 8.08 -0.55
N GLU A 11 0.05 8.38 -1.68
CA GLU A 11 -1.34 7.99 -1.94
C GLU A 11 -1.38 6.54 -2.42
N PRO A 12 -2.12 5.63 -1.75
CA PRO A 12 -2.25 4.25 -2.20
C PRO A 12 -2.94 4.14 -3.56
N MET A 13 -2.46 3.24 -4.41
CA MET A 13 -3.06 2.97 -5.72
C MET A 13 -3.93 1.70 -5.67
N PRO A 14 -5.06 1.66 -6.40
CA PRO A 14 -5.82 0.43 -6.57
C PRO A 14 -4.94 -0.67 -7.17
N ALA A 15 -4.98 -1.85 -6.56
CA ALA A 15 -4.31 -3.04 -7.06
C ALA A 15 -5.19 -4.27 -6.82
N SER A 16 -4.80 -5.39 -7.43
CA SER A 16 -5.46 -6.68 -7.24
C SER A 16 -4.42 -7.73 -6.88
N ASP A 17 -4.79 -8.61 -5.97
CA ASP A 17 -4.04 -9.82 -5.64
C ASP A 17 -4.71 -11.04 -6.30
N GLY A 18 -4.21 -12.24 -5.99
CA GLY A 18 -4.78 -13.50 -6.44
C GLY A 18 -6.29 -13.60 -6.21
N ALA A 19 -6.95 -14.39 -7.07
CA ALA A 19 -8.40 -14.60 -7.06
C ALA A 19 -9.26 -13.33 -7.26
N GLY A 20 -8.67 -12.21 -7.68
CA GLY A 20 -9.41 -10.98 -7.99
C GLY A 20 -9.72 -10.11 -6.78
N VAL A 21 -9.09 -10.39 -5.63
CA VAL A 21 -9.21 -9.55 -4.44
C VAL A 21 -8.71 -8.15 -4.76
N LYS A 22 -9.52 -7.14 -4.44
CA LYS A 22 -9.16 -5.73 -4.59
C LYS A 22 -8.50 -5.24 -3.32
N LEU A 23 -7.42 -4.50 -3.48
CA LEU A 23 -6.68 -3.88 -2.39
C LEU A 23 -6.15 -2.51 -2.80
N LYS A 24 -5.60 -1.76 -1.84
CA LYS A 24 -4.83 -0.55 -2.13
C LYS A 24 -3.36 -0.78 -1.76
N ARG A 25 -2.46 -0.55 -2.71
CA ARG A 25 -1.01 -0.71 -2.52
C ARG A 25 -0.33 0.64 -2.35
N SER A 26 0.45 0.79 -1.28
CA SER A 26 1.18 2.02 -0.95
C SER A 26 2.70 1.89 -1.13
N ILE A 27 3.27 0.72 -0.87
CA ILE A 27 4.69 0.39 -1.11
C ILE A 27 4.74 -0.83 -2.06
N GLY A 28 5.68 -0.86 -3.00
CA GLY A 28 5.85 -2.01 -3.91
C GLY A 28 5.35 -1.81 -5.34
N VAL A 29 5.16 -0.57 -5.79
CA VAL A 29 4.93 -0.20 -7.20
C VAL A 29 6.18 0.56 -7.70
N GLU A 30 6.60 0.36 -8.96
CA GLU A 30 7.85 0.88 -9.51
C GLU A 30 8.11 2.38 -9.23
N PRO A 31 9.39 2.76 -8.97
CA PRO A 31 10.31 2.18 -8.00
C PRO A 31 10.06 2.84 -6.64
N ASN A 32 9.46 2.12 -5.69
CA ASN A 32 9.22 2.67 -4.35
C ASN A 32 9.06 1.53 -3.32
N TYR A 33 10.16 0.84 -3.01
CA TYR A 33 10.28 0.01 -1.81
C TYR A 33 11.20 0.70 -0.81
N PHE A 34 10.96 0.48 0.48
CA PHE A 34 11.67 1.15 1.57
C PHE A 34 12.36 0.09 2.41
N ASP A 35 13.62 -0.23 2.10
CA ASP A 35 14.42 -1.19 2.87
C ASP A 35 14.21 -1.00 4.40
N PRO A 36 13.76 -2.02 5.15
CA PRO A 36 13.60 -3.44 4.79
C PRO A 36 12.21 -3.87 4.26
N PHE A 37 11.30 -2.94 4.07
CA PHE A 37 9.93 -3.15 3.63
C PHE A 37 9.81 -3.13 2.10
N LEU A 38 9.40 -4.27 1.55
CA LEU A 38 9.23 -4.45 0.11
C LEU A 38 7.86 -3.99 -0.39
N MET A 39 6.81 -4.22 0.39
CA MET A 39 5.42 -3.94 0.02
C MET A 39 4.56 -3.59 1.23
N LEU A 40 3.50 -2.81 1.03
CA LEU A 40 2.50 -2.48 2.03
C LEU A 40 1.13 -2.33 1.36
N ASP A 41 0.23 -3.24 1.70
CA ASP A 41 -1.13 -3.32 1.17
C ASP A 41 -2.17 -3.09 2.27
N GLU A 42 -3.19 -2.31 1.94
CA GLU A 42 -4.42 -2.18 2.74
C GLU A 42 -5.47 -3.14 2.19
N PHE A 43 -5.89 -4.06 3.05
CA PHE A 43 -7.00 -4.96 2.78
C PHE A 43 -8.28 -4.40 3.40
N GLY A 44 -9.27 -4.14 2.57
CA GLY A 44 -10.56 -3.65 3.00
C GLY A 44 -11.39 -3.23 1.79
N SER A 45 -12.66 -3.60 1.80
CA SER A 45 -13.64 -3.05 0.88
C SER A 45 -14.82 -2.50 1.66
N GLU A 46 -15.38 -1.40 1.16
CA GLU A 46 -16.68 -0.89 1.61
C GLU A 46 -17.83 -1.78 1.12
N ASN A 47 -17.56 -2.62 0.11
CA ASN A 47 -18.50 -3.63 -0.39
C ASN A 47 -18.14 -5.01 0.17
N LYS A 48 -19.13 -5.67 0.78
CA LYS A 48 -18.98 -7.03 1.30
C LYS A 48 -18.77 -8.09 0.23
N ASP A 49 -19.13 -7.79 -1.01
CA ASP A 49 -19.02 -8.73 -2.14
C ASP A 49 -17.63 -8.72 -2.80
N ASP A 50 -16.71 -7.85 -2.37
CA ASP A 50 -15.34 -7.75 -2.92
C ASP A 50 -14.36 -8.76 -2.29
N TYR A 51 -14.82 -9.61 -1.36
CA TYR A 51 -14.05 -10.67 -0.71
C TYR A 51 -14.77 -12.02 -0.73
#